data_AF-A0A2N8N5Z5-F1
#
_entry.id   AF-A0A2N8N5Z5-F1
#
_cell.length_a   1.000
_cell.length_b   1.000
_cell.length_c   1.000
_cell.angle_alpha   90.00
_cell.angle_beta   90.00
_cell.angle_gamma   90.00
#
_symmetry.space_group_name_H-M   'P 1'
#
loop_
_entity.id
_entity.type
_entity.pdbx_description
1 polymer ?
#
loop_
_entity_poly.entity_id
_entity_poly.type
_entity_poly.pdbx_seq_one_letter_code
_entity_poly.pdbx_strand_id
1 'polypeptide(L)'
;MNTTMPKSSASINIDAGMLGQIQEEAGRANKTLSDYLESLLYRLGYRPYNKETIQACREAREEPSAGVVDTSSMEAFVSSILGEEREEDEAH
;
A
#
# COMPACT_ATOMS: atom_id res chain seq x y z
N MET A 1 -6.74 6.32 -14.80
CA MET A 1 -6.43 7.61 -14.13
C MET A 1 -4.91 7.70 -13.99
N ASN A 2 -4.26 8.68 -14.64
CA ASN A 2 -2.82 8.91 -14.47
C ASN A 2 -2.60 9.75 -13.21
N THR A 3 -2.55 9.10 -12.05
CA THR A 3 -2.35 9.79 -10.78
C THR A 3 -0.85 10.00 -10.55
N THR A 4 -0.25 10.99 -11.22
CA THR A 4 1.11 11.44 -10.86
C THR A 4 1.03 12.08 -9.47
N MET A 5 1.58 11.40 -8.46
CA MET A 5 1.64 11.94 -7.10
C MET A 5 2.51 13.20 -7.08
N PRO A 6 2.10 14.26 -6.36
CA PRO A 6 2.90 15.48 -6.25
C PRO A 6 4.23 15.16 -5.54
N LYS A 7 5.35 15.55 -6.16
CA LYS A 7 6.70 15.43 -5.59
C LYS A 7 7.12 16.76 -4.96
N SER A 8 7.77 16.69 -3.79
CA SER A 8 8.36 17.83 -3.09
C SER A 8 9.86 17.61 -2.90
N SER A 9 10.66 18.68 -2.90
CA SER A 9 12.10 18.64 -2.65
C SER A 9 12.43 18.97 -1.20
N ALA A 10 13.44 18.28 -0.64
CA ALA A 10 14.00 18.58 0.67
C ALA A 10 15.52 18.48 0.64
N SER A 11 16.20 19.32 1.44
CA SER A 11 17.64 19.23 1.68
C SER A 11 17.89 18.51 2.99
N ILE A 12 18.75 17.50 2.97
CA ILE A 12 19.13 16.71 4.15
C ILE A 12 20.65 16.57 4.22
N ASN A 13 21.19 16.52 5.44
CA ASN A 13 22.61 16.24 5.67
C ASN A 13 22.79 14.74 5.87
N ILE A 14 23.68 14.13 5.09
CA ILE A 14 24.01 12.70 5.14
C ILE A 14 25.52 12.59 5.26
N ASP A 15 26.01 11.58 5.99
CA ASP A 15 27.42 11.23 5.99
C ASP A 15 27.96 11.07 4.55
N ALA A 16 29.15 11.60 4.28
CA ALA A 16 29.70 11.65 2.94
C ALA A 16 30.02 10.25 2.38
N GLY A 17 30.48 9.32 3.23
CA GLY A 17 30.74 7.95 2.84
C GLY A 17 29.44 7.21 2.49
N MET A 18 28.42 7.39 3.33
CA MET A 18 27.08 6.87 3.08
C MET A 18 26.47 7.41 1.78
N LEU A 19 26.60 8.73 1.53
CA LEU A 19 26.12 9.34 0.29
C LEU A 19 26.79 8.74 -0.95
N GLY A 20 28.11 8.49 -0.88
CA GLY A 20 28.85 7.84 -1.97
C GLY A 20 28.32 6.44 -2.28
N GLN A 21 28.07 5.63 -1.26
CA GLN A 21 27.49 4.28 -1.44
C GLN A 21 26.11 4.33 -2.10
N ILE A 22 25.24 5.24 -1.66
CA ILE A 22 23.89 5.40 -2.22
C ILE A 22 23.96 5.83 -3.69
N GLN A 23 24.90 6.72 -4.05
CA GLN A 23 25.10 7.16 -5.44
C GLN A 23 25.56 6.02 -6.35
N GLU A 24 26.50 5.18 -5.90
CA GLU A 24 26.93 4.01 -6.66
C GLU A 24 25.79 3.02 -6.89
N GLU A 25 24.99 2.75 -5.85
CA GLU A 25 23.83 1.87 -5.96
C GLU A 25 22.76 2.43 -6.91
N ALA A 26 22.51 3.74 -6.87
CA ALA A 26 21.61 4.42 -7.80
C ALA A 26 22.10 4.26 -9.24
N GLY A 27 23.40 4.43 -9.49
CA GLY A 27 24.04 4.20 -10.78
C GLY A 27 23.90 2.75 -11.27
N ARG A 28 24.16 1.78 -10.39
CA ARG A 28 23.96 0.34 -10.68
C ARG A 28 22.50 0.01 -11.02
N ALA A 29 21.55 0.71 -10.41
CA ALA A 29 20.12 0.57 -10.67
C ALA A 29 19.61 1.39 -11.86
N ASN A 30 20.48 2.14 -12.56
CA ASN A 30 20.11 3.09 -13.62
C ASN A 30 19.01 4.08 -13.20
N LYS A 31 19.11 4.60 -11.97
CA LYS A 31 18.17 5.54 -11.36
C LYS A 31 18.87 6.85 -10.97
N THR A 32 18.11 7.93 -10.93
CA THR A 32 18.56 9.16 -10.27
C THR A 32 18.70 8.93 -8.76
N LEU A 33 19.53 9.73 -8.08
CA LEU A 33 19.67 9.66 -6.63
C LEU A 33 18.31 9.83 -5.91
N SER A 34 17.49 10.78 -6.37
CA SER A 34 16.15 11.02 -5.81
C SER A 34 15.23 9.82 -5.99
N ASP A 35 15.15 9.22 -7.19
CA ASP A 35 14.26 8.07 -7.42
C ASP A 35 14.76 6.82 -6.68
N TYR A 36 16.08 6.66 -6.52
CA TYR A 36 16.66 5.59 -5.74
C TYR A 36 16.36 5.73 -4.25
N LEU A 37 16.52 6.95 -3.69
CA LEU A 37 16.14 7.27 -2.31
C LEU A 37 14.64 7.07 -2.08
N GLU A 38 13.78 7.51 -3.00
CA GLU A 38 12.34 7.28 -2.91
C GLU A 38 12.02 5.77 -2.88
N SER A 39 12.70 4.97 -3.72
CA SER A 39 12.58 3.51 -3.71
C SER A 39 13.05 2.88 -2.39
N LEU A 40 14.10 3.42 -1.76
CA LEU A 40 14.57 2.99 -0.44
C LEU A 40 13.53 3.31 0.64
N LEU A 41 12.97 4.52 0.64
CA LEU A 41 11.93 4.92 1.58
C LEU A 41 10.69 4.04 1.46
N TYR A 42 10.27 3.70 0.25
CA TYR A 42 9.17 2.73 0.04
C TYR A 42 9.49 1.33 0.55
N ARG A 43 10.74 0.88 0.45
CA ARG A 43 11.19 -0.40 1.01
C ARG A 43 11.20 -0.40 2.54
N LEU A 44 11.53 0.75 3.14
CA LEU A 44 11.48 0.96 4.59
C LEU A 44 10.05 1.10 5.14
N GLY A 45 9.04 1.15 4.27
CA GLY A 45 7.63 1.24 4.66
C GLY A 45 7.05 2.66 4.66
N TYR A 46 7.81 3.67 4.23
CA TYR A 46 7.29 5.02 4.02
C TYR A 46 6.46 5.08 2.73
N ARG A 47 5.26 4.48 2.77
CA ARG A 47 4.27 4.56 1.70
C ARG A 47 3.18 5.53 2.14
N PRO A 48 3.03 6.70 1.50
CA PRO A 48 1.84 7.50 1.73
C PRO A 48 0.67 6.72 1.13
N TYR A 49 -0.12 6.10 1.99
CA TYR A 49 -1.45 5.64 1.62
C TYR A 49 -2.19 6.84 1.02
N ASN A 50 -2.88 6.64 -0.11
CA ASN A 50 -3.79 7.66 -0.58
C ASN A 50 -4.90 7.88 0.48
N LYS A 51 -5.57 9.04 0.45
CA LYS A 51 -6.56 9.40 1.48
C LYS A 51 -7.60 8.31 1.69
N GLU A 52 -8.02 7.66 0.61
CA GLU A 52 -8.99 6.55 0.61
C GLU A 52 -8.47 5.32 1.37
N THR A 53 -7.20 4.94 1.17
CA THR A 53 -6.58 3.81 1.86
C THR A 53 -6.37 4.11 3.35
N ILE A 54 -5.99 5.34 3.70
CA ILE A 54 -5.89 5.77 5.11
C ILE A 54 -7.26 5.64 5.78
N GLN A 55 -8.31 6.14 5.11
CA GLN A 55 -9.66 6.13 5.62
C GLN A 55 -10.20 4.70 5.77
N ALA A 56 -10.02 3.83 4.77
CA ALA A 56 -10.40 2.43 4.83
C ALA A 56 -9.66 1.67 5.96
N CYS A 57 -8.35 1.90 6.13
CA CYS A 57 -7.59 1.31 7.24
C CYS A 57 -8.07 1.82 8.61
N ARG A 58 -8.51 3.07 8.69
CA ARG A 58 -9.04 3.66 9.92
C ARG A 58 -10.41 3.08 10.26
N GLU A 59 -11.31 3.03 9.28
CA GLU A 59 -12.64 2.43 9.41
C GLU A 59 -12.54 0.96 9.85
N ALA A 60 -11.70 0.15 9.20
CA ALA A 60 -11.50 -1.25 9.57
C ALA A 60 -10.93 -1.46 11.00
N ARG A 61 -10.27 -0.45 11.58
CA ARG A 61 -9.72 -0.50 12.95
C ARG A 61 -10.70 0.03 13.99
N GLU A 62 -11.45 1.07 13.66
CA GLU A 62 -12.32 1.81 14.59
C GLU A 62 -13.75 1.25 14.60
N GLU A 63 -14.22 0.62 13.51
CA GLU A 63 -15.54 0.01 13.42
C GLU A 63 -15.51 -1.37 12.74
N PRO A 64 -16.31 -2.35 13.18
CA PRO A 64 -16.51 -3.61 12.48
C PRO A 64 -17.45 -3.39 11.28
N SER A 65 -17.01 -2.65 10.26
CA SER A 65 -17.88 -2.20 9.17
C SER A 65 -18.15 -3.26 8.07
N ALA A 66 -17.42 -4.37 8.04
CA ALA A 66 -17.48 -5.34 6.94
C ALA A 66 -17.82 -6.79 7.35
N GLY A 67 -18.23 -7.03 8.61
CA GLY A 67 -18.40 -8.40 9.14
C GLY A 67 -17.07 -9.08 9.46
N VAL A 68 -17.13 -10.35 9.86
CA VAL A 68 -15.93 -11.15 10.18
C VAL A 68 -15.52 -11.94 8.94
N VAL A 69 -14.32 -11.67 8.42
CA VAL A 69 -13.74 -12.44 7.32
C VAL A 69 -13.26 -13.79 7.87
N ASP A 70 -13.81 -14.87 7.35
CA ASP A 70 -13.36 -16.22 7.70
C ASP A 70 -12.07 -16.54 6.92
N THR A 71 -10.99 -16.83 7.64
CA THR A 71 -9.68 -17.13 7.05
C THR A 71 -9.25 -18.59 7.24
N SER A 72 -10.18 -19.45 7.66
CA SER A 72 -9.91 -20.86 7.92
C SER A 72 -9.63 -21.68 6.66
N SER A 73 -10.17 -21.27 5.51
CA SER A 73 -9.92 -21.86 4.20
C SER A 73 -10.21 -20.84 3.08
N MET A 74 -9.71 -21.10 1.87
CA MET A 74 -10.00 -20.26 0.70
C MET A 74 -11.51 -20.22 0.40
N GLU A 75 -12.19 -21.35 0.55
CA GLU A 75 -13.63 -21.47 0.32
C GLU A 75 -14.42 -20.63 1.33
N ALA A 76 -14.10 -20.74 2.63
CA ALA A 76 -14.74 -19.93 3.68
C ALA A 76 -14.46 -18.43 3.51
N PHE A 77 -13.25 -18.07 3.08
CA PHE A 77 -12.89 -16.68 2.77
C PHE A 77 -13.77 -16.10 1.66
N VAL A 78 -13.90 -16.81 0.54
CA VAL A 78 -14.72 -16.36 -0.60
C VAL A 78 -16.18 -16.22 -0.19
N SER A 79 -16.75 -17.22 0.51
CA SER A 79 -18.13 -17.16 1.00
C SER A 79 -18.37 -16.01 1.97
N SER A 80 -17.38 -15.70 2.84
CA SER A 80 -17.50 -14.58 3.79
C SER A 80 -17.51 -13.19 3.14
N ILE A 81 -16.94 -13.06 1.94
CA ILE A 81 -16.81 -11.77 1.23
C ILE A 81 -17.95 -11.57 0.23
N LEU A 82 -18.29 -12.60 -0.54
CA LEU A 82 -19.24 -12.48 -1.65
C LEU A 82 -20.70 -12.70 -1.21
N GLY A 83 -20.91 -13.32 -0.04
CA GLY A 83 -22.22 -13.82 0.36
C GLY A 83 -22.64 -15.04 -0.46
N GLU A 84 -23.37 -15.97 0.16
CA GLU A 84 -24.11 -16.96 -0.62
C GLU A 84 -25.27 -16.22 -1.29
N GLU A 85 -25.36 -16.28 -2.62
CA GLU A 85 -26.54 -15.78 -3.33
C GLU A 85 -27.76 -16.49 -2.74
N ARG A 86 -28.60 -15.77 -2.01
CA ARG A 86 -29.91 -16.26 -1.62
C ARG A 86 -30.72 -16.32 -2.92
N GLU A 87 -30.83 -17.51 -3.49
CA GLU A 87 -31.91 -17.83 -4.40
C GLU A 87 -33.21 -17.56 -3.64
N GLU A 88 -33.83 -16.40 -3.90
CA GLU A 88 -35.22 -16.16 -3.52
C GLU A 88 -36.06 -17.09 -4.38
N ASP A 89 -36.35 -18.28 -3.87
CA ASP A 89 -37.34 -19.18 -4.43
C ASP A 89 -38.70 -18.46 -4.43
N GLU A 90 -39.13 -18.02 -5.62
CA GLU A 90 -40.50 -17.61 -5.92
C GLU A 90 -41.45 -18.78 -5.64
N ALA A 91 -42.09 -18.79 -4.47
CA ALA A 91 -43.24 -19.64 -4.20
C ALA A 91 -44.52 -18.94 -4.68
N HIS A 92 -45.02 -19.35 -5.86
CA HIS A 92 -46.37 -19.07 -6.34
C HIS A 92 -47.22 -20.34 -6.44
#